data_AF-A0ABD1G0I0-F1
#
_entry.id   AF-A0ABD1G0I0-F1
#
_cell.length_a   1.000
_cell.length_b   1.000
_cell.length_c   1.000
_cell.angle_alpha   90.00
_cell.angle_beta   90.00
_cell.angle_gamma   90.00
#
_symmetry.space_group_name_H-M   'P 1'
#
loop_
_entity.id
_entity.type
_entity.pdbx_description
1 polymer ?
#
loop_
_entity_poly.entity_id
_entity_poly.type
_entity_poly.pdbx_seq_one_letter_code
_entity_poly.pdbx_strand_id
1 'polypeptide(L)'
;MTSYKKLILITLILTITIPISTAHRRGWRRRSPKRGDGNAEQFLRDICSKHEKADACLSLIKAEPRLFDHSNSVDAVSNVIDLALEKTDAFGDQLKQWYNDTNDGKVREKYGSCSENYDDVSVYLKNAQRDFDSDDYRRTTDRVDDAKRELKKCGRVFGSGSIDPGHVENRNNEIRIYLDIIRAATTRLD
;
A
#
# COMPACT_ATOMS: atom_id res chain seq x y z
N MET A 1 20.31 10.90 -56.34
CA MET A 1 20.69 11.67 -55.14
C MET A 1 19.45 11.90 -54.31
N THR A 2 19.52 11.41 -53.07
CA THR A 2 18.56 11.52 -51.96
C THR A 2 18.20 12.96 -51.61
N SER A 3 16.94 13.23 -51.25
CA SER A 3 16.67 14.15 -50.14
C SER A 3 15.31 13.86 -49.50
N TYR A 4 15.33 13.76 -48.18
CA TYR A 4 14.33 13.13 -47.32
C TYR A 4 13.25 14.11 -46.83
N LYS A 5 12.03 13.57 -46.75
CA LYS A 5 11.02 13.69 -45.68
C LYS A 5 11.15 14.87 -44.71
N LYS A 6 10.15 15.75 -44.69
CA LYS A 6 9.68 16.43 -43.47
C LYS A 6 8.31 15.84 -43.08
N LEU A 7 8.34 14.72 -42.38
CA LEU A 7 7.19 14.22 -41.61
C LEU A 7 7.29 14.87 -40.23
N ILE A 8 6.39 15.82 -39.96
CA ILE A 8 6.19 16.40 -38.63
C ILE A 8 5.49 15.33 -37.80
N LEU A 9 6.23 14.70 -36.88
CA LEU A 9 5.66 13.79 -35.89
C LEU A 9 5.10 14.65 -34.74
N ILE A 10 3.77 14.76 -34.66
CA ILE A 10 3.09 15.36 -33.51
C ILE A 10 2.99 14.27 -32.44
N THR A 11 3.81 14.37 -31.39
CA THR A 11 3.74 13.49 -30.22
C THR A 11 2.54 13.91 -29.37
N LEU A 12 1.47 13.12 -29.41
CA LEU A 12 0.27 13.33 -28.60
C LEU A 12 0.52 12.66 -27.23
N ILE A 13 0.90 13.46 -26.24
CA ILE A 13 1.03 13.02 -24.85
C ILE A 13 -0.39 12.94 -24.28
N LEU A 14 -0.95 11.73 -24.21
CA LEU A 14 -2.16 11.45 -23.46
C LEU A 14 -1.80 11.40 -21.97
N THR A 15 -1.85 12.54 -21.30
CA THR A 15 -1.91 12.57 -19.82
C THR A 15 -3.30 12.11 -19.40
N ILE A 16 -3.42 10.83 -19.05
CA ILE A 16 -4.62 10.32 -18.37
C ILE A 16 -4.58 10.87 -16.94
N THR A 17 -5.22 12.01 -16.73
CA THR A 17 -5.55 12.49 -15.38
C THR A 17 -6.71 11.65 -14.87
N ILE A 18 -6.42 10.70 -13.97
CA ILE A 18 -7.46 9.98 -13.23
C ILE A 18 -8.17 11.01 -12.33
N PRO A 19 -9.51 11.10 -12.35
CA PRO A 19 -10.22 11.96 -11.42
C PRO A 19 -10.04 11.43 -10.00
N ILE A 20 -9.49 12.28 -9.13
CA ILE A 20 -9.48 12.05 -7.69
C ILE A 20 -10.93 12.19 -7.23
N SER A 21 -11.60 11.06 -7.07
CA SER A 21 -12.90 10.99 -6.40
C SER A 21 -12.76 11.51 -4.98
N THR A 22 -13.29 12.70 -4.72
CA THR A 22 -13.48 13.22 -3.37
C THR A 22 -14.58 12.41 -2.69
N ALA A 23 -14.23 11.25 -2.15
CA ALA A 23 -15.12 10.47 -1.30
C ALA A 23 -15.32 11.20 0.03
N HIS A 24 -16.59 11.36 0.40
CA HIS A 24 -17.08 12.00 1.61
C HIS A 24 -16.33 11.54 2.88
N ARG A 25 -15.58 12.47 3.50
CA ARG A 25 -15.09 12.34 4.88
C ARG A 25 -16.29 12.28 5.84
N ARG A 26 -16.58 11.09 6.37
CA ARG A 26 -17.44 10.94 7.55
C ARG A 26 -16.63 11.39 8.76
N GLY A 27 -17.00 12.53 9.33
CA GLY A 27 -16.44 13.01 10.59
C GLY A 27 -16.81 12.07 11.73
N TRP A 28 -15.81 11.47 12.36
CA TRP A 28 -15.93 10.77 13.63
C TRP A 28 -15.08 11.47 14.68
N ARG A 29 -15.70 11.58 15.86
CA ARG A 29 -15.36 12.36 17.05
C ARG A 29 -13.87 12.47 17.38
N ARG A 30 -13.40 13.72 17.54
CA ARG A 30 -12.19 14.08 18.30
C ARG A 30 -12.34 13.66 19.75
N ARG A 31 -11.54 12.71 20.22
CA ARG A 31 -11.17 12.57 21.64
C ARG A 31 -9.78 13.16 21.83
N SER A 32 -9.61 13.97 22.87
CA SER A 32 -8.35 14.64 23.19
C SER A 32 -7.23 13.63 23.46
N PRO A 33 -6.02 13.82 22.88
CA PRO A 33 -4.93 12.88 23.07
C PRO A 33 -4.27 13.07 24.45
N LYS A 34 -4.06 11.96 25.16
CA LYS A 34 -3.07 11.86 26.22
C LYS A 34 -1.88 11.06 25.69
N ARG A 35 -0.71 11.70 25.70
CA ARG A 35 0.68 11.20 25.51
C ARG A 35 1.03 10.63 24.13
N GLY A 36 1.64 11.49 23.33
CA GLY A 36 2.44 11.19 22.14
C GLY A 36 2.96 12.53 21.60
N ASP A 37 3.97 13.10 22.24
CA ASP A 37 4.55 14.43 21.94
C ASP A 37 5.56 14.41 20.78
N GLY A 38 5.55 13.36 19.96
CA GLY A 38 6.46 13.21 18.83
C GLY A 38 5.90 13.81 17.55
N ASN A 39 6.72 14.59 16.86
CA ASN A 39 6.54 14.88 15.44
C ASN A 39 6.30 13.57 14.67
N ALA A 40 5.15 13.40 14.02
CA ALA A 40 4.81 12.22 13.21
C ALA A 40 5.91 11.84 12.22
N GLU A 41 6.59 12.83 11.63
CA GLU A 41 7.70 12.59 10.72
C GLU A 41 8.87 11.90 11.44
N GLN A 42 9.25 12.40 12.61
CA GLN A 42 10.32 11.79 13.39
C GLN A 42 9.93 10.39 13.88
N PHE A 43 8.68 10.20 14.29
CA PHE A 43 8.16 8.90 14.71
C PHE A 43 8.26 7.85 13.60
N LEU A 44 7.81 8.17 12.38
CA LEU A 44 7.90 7.25 11.24
C LEU A 44 9.34 7.05 10.76
N ARG A 45 10.18 8.08 10.80
CA ARG A 45 11.61 7.96 10.49
C ARG A 45 12.34 7.05 11.48
N ASP A 46 12.05 7.15 12.76
CA ASP A 46 12.61 6.27 13.79
C ASP A 46 12.23 4.81 13.53
N ILE A 47 10.96 4.56 13.16
CA ILE A 47 10.49 3.22 12.79
C ILE A 47 11.27 2.71 11.58
N CYS A 48 11.34 3.50 10.51
CA CYS A 48 12.06 3.11 9.31
C CYS A 48 13.56 2.90 9.54
N SER A 49 14.20 3.65 10.44
CA SER A 49 15.63 3.48 10.76
C SER A 49 15.96 2.10 11.34
N LYS A 50 14.98 1.43 11.94
CA LYS A 50 15.10 0.09 12.53
C LYS A 50 14.56 -1.01 11.62
N HIS A 51 14.04 -0.65 10.45
CA HIS A 51 13.47 -1.58 9.49
C HIS A 51 14.58 -2.31 8.71
N GLU A 52 14.40 -3.60 8.37
CA GLU A 52 15.37 -4.38 7.60
C GLU A 52 15.71 -3.75 6.24
N LYS A 53 14.74 -3.06 5.65
CA LYS A 53 14.86 -2.27 4.41
C LYS A 53 14.76 -0.77 4.71
N ALA A 54 15.65 -0.25 5.55
CA ALA A 54 15.58 1.12 6.06
C ALA A 54 15.44 2.18 4.94
N ASP A 55 16.28 2.09 3.90
CA ASP A 55 16.26 3.05 2.78
C ASP A 55 14.95 3.02 1.99
N ALA A 56 14.41 1.83 1.73
CA ALA A 56 13.13 1.66 1.04
C ALA A 56 11.97 2.19 1.89
N CYS A 57 11.97 1.88 3.19
CA CYS A 57 10.99 2.40 4.15
C CYS A 57 11.00 3.93 4.20
N LEU A 58 12.18 4.52 4.36
CA LEU A 58 12.34 5.99 4.37
C LEU A 58 11.90 6.63 3.06
N SER A 59 12.22 6.00 1.92
CA SER A 59 11.83 6.50 0.60
C SER A 59 10.31 6.45 0.43
N LEU A 60 9.66 5.38 0.88
CA LEU A 60 8.21 5.24 0.82
C LEU A 60 7.49 6.28 1.66
N ILE A 61 7.86 6.46 2.93
CA ILE A 61 7.17 7.45 3.77
C ILE A 61 7.41 8.88 3.27
N LYS A 62 8.60 9.21 2.74
CA LYS A 62 8.91 10.54 2.19
C LYS A 62 8.15 10.84 0.91
N ALA A 63 7.81 9.82 0.13
CA ALA A 63 7.03 9.97 -1.10
C ALA A 63 5.55 10.32 -0.81
N GLU A 64 5.10 10.23 0.44
CA GLU A 64 3.72 10.40 0.85
C GLU A 64 3.61 11.55 1.88
N PRO A 65 3.68 12.84 1.46
CA PRO A 65 3.68 13.99 2.36
C PRO A 65 2.48 14.03 3.33
N ARG A 66 1.34 13.47 2.92
CA ARG A 66 0.12 13.36 3.72
C ARG A 66 0.29 12.58 5.02
N LEU A 67 1.32 11.73 5.14
CA LEU A 67 1.65 11.02 6.37
C LEU A 67 2.11 11.97 7.49
N PHE A 68 2.62 13.16 7.13
CA PHE A 68 3.23 14.13 8.04
C PHE A 68 2.35 15.37 8.29
N ASP A 69 1.18 15.46 7.67
CA ASP A 69 0.32 16.64 7.73
C ASP A 69 -0.38 16.77 9.09
N HIS A 70 0.19 17.61 9.97
CA HIS A 70 -0.35 17.99 11.28
C HIS A 70 -0.78 16.83 12.21
N SER A 71 -0.13 15.67 12.06
CA SER A 71 -0.43 14.45 12.79
C SER A 71 0.44 14.30 14.03
N ASN A 72 -0.14 13.81 15.13
CA ASN A 72 0.63 13.14 16.18
C ASN A 72 0.99 11.71 15.72
N SER A 73 1.74 10.96 16.53
CA SER A 73 2.11 9.57 16.19
C SER A 73 0.91 8.66 15.92
N VAL A 74 -0.21 8.82 16.63
CA VAL A 74 -1.42 8.00 16.44
C VAL A 74 -2.07 8.31 15.09
N ASP A 75 -2.23 9.60 14.77
CA ASP A 75 -2.76 10.04 13.48
C ASP A 75 -1.86 9.55 12.32
N ALA A 76 -0.53 9.55 12.51
CA ALA A 76 0.42 9.06 11.53
C ALA A 76 0.23 7.56 11.24
N VAL A 77 -0.01 6.73 12.26
CA VAL A 77 -0.27 5.30 12.07
C VAL A 77 -1.57 5.07 11.34
N SER A 78 -2.64 5.77 11.73
CA SER A 78 -3.93 5.73 11.04
C SER A 78 -3.78 6.06 9.55
N ASN A 79 -3.04 7.13 9.23
CA ASN A 79 -2.75 7.52 7.85
C ASN A 79 -1.94 6.46 7.08
N VAL A 80 -1.03 5.72 7.73
CA VAL A 80 -0.30 4.62 7.09
C VAL A 80 -1.22 3.42 6.81
N ILE A 81 -2.16 3.10 7.71
CA ILE A 81 -3.16 2.04 7.48
C ILE A 81 -4.05 2.41 6.29
N ASP A 82 -4.58 3.63 6.25
CA ASP A 82 -5.40 4.13 5.14
C ASP A 82 -4.65 4.09 3.81
N LEU A 83 -3.39 4.54 3.79
CA LEU A 83 -2.53 4.48 2.61
C LEU A 83 -2.27 3.03 2.17
N ALA A 84 -1.99 2.12 3.10
CA ALA A 84 -1.80 0.71 2.79
C ALA A 84 -3.06 0.10 2.17
N LEU A 85 -4.24 0.44 2.71
CA LEU A 85 -5.52 -0.02 2.18
C LEU A 85 -5.78 0.52 0.78
N GLU A 86 -5.55 1.82 0.54
CA GLU A 86 -5.70 2.44 -0.78
C GLU A 86 -4.82 1.75 -1.83
N LYS A 87 -3.54 1.51 -1.52
CA LYS A 87 -2.61 0.85 -2.46
C LYS A 87 -2.97 -0.62 -2.67
N THR A 88 -3.47 -1.30 -1.63
CA THR A 88 -3.93 -2.69 -1.73
C THR A 88 -5.16 -2.79 -2.63
N ASP A 89 -6.20 -1.99 -2.38
CA ASP A 89 -7.43 -1.98 -3.18
C ASP A 89 -7.10 -1.65 -4.65
N ALA A 90 -6.29 -0.61 -4.90
CA ALA A 90 -5.91 -0.22 -6.26
C ALA A 90 -5.17 -1.32 -7.02
N PHE A 91 -4.26 -2.05 -6.37
CA PHE A 91 -3.56 -3.14 -7.03
C PHE A 91 -4.39 -4.41 -7.16
N GLY A 92 -5.27 -4.68 -6.19
CA GLY A 92 -6.27 -5.75 -6.29
C GLY A 92 -7.15 -5.59 -7.53
N ASP A 93 -7.62 -4.36 -7.80
CA ASP A 93 -8.38 -4.04 -9.01
C ASP A 93 -7.55 -4.20 -10.28
N GLN A 94 -6.27 -3.82 -10.24
CA GLN A 94 -5.35 -4.02 -11.37
C GLN A 94 -5.12 -5.51 -11.67
N LEU A 95 -4.99 -6.36 -10.66
CA LEU A 95 -4.88 -7.82 -10.82
C LEU A 95 -6.14 -8.40 -11.46
N LYS A 96 -7.33 -7.96 -11.03
CA LYS A 96 -8.63 -8.36 -11.62
C LYS A 96 -8.72 -7.92 -13.09
N GLN A 97 -8.22 -6.74 -13.41
CA GLN A 97 -8.13 -6.28 -14.79
C GLN A 97 -7.22 -7.20 -15.62
N TRP A 98 -6.00 -7.47 -15.15
CA TRP A 98 -5.07 -8.35 -15.88
C TRP A 98 -5.57 -9.79 -16.02
N TYR A 99 -6.32 -10.29 -15.04
CA TYR A 99 -7.04 -11.56 -15.13
C TYR A 99 -7.99 -11.58 -16.35
N ASN A 100 -8.76 -10.50 -16.57
CA ASN A 100 -9.69 -10.38 -17.69
C ASN A 100 -8.99 -10.17 -19.04
N ASP A 101 -7.89 -9.42 -19.05
CA ASP A 101 -7.22 -8.97 -20.28
C ASP A 101 -6.26 -10.03 -20.86
N THR A 102 -5.76 -10.98 -20.06
CA THR A 102 -4.78 -11.97 -20.52
C THR A 102 -5.42 -13.15 -21.25
N ASN A 103 -4.81 -13.56 -22.36
CA ASN A 103 -5.17 -14.78 -23.10
C ASN A 103 -4.40 -16.02 -22.62
N ASP A 104 -3.36 -15.86 -21.81
CA ASP A 104 -2.60 -16.99 -21.25
C ASP A 104 -3.31 -17.52 -19.99
N GLY A 105 -3.80 -18.77 -20.06
CA GLY A 105 -4.54 -19.38 -18.96
C GLY A 105 -3.74 -19.56 -17.67
N LYS A 106 -2.42 -19.78 -17.75
CA LYS A 106 -1.55 -19.90 -16.57
C LYS A 106 -1.33 -18.54 -15.92
N VAL A 107 -1.13 -17.50 -16.73
CA VAL A 107 -1.01 -16.12 -16.22
C VAL A 107 -2.34 -15.67 -15.61
N ARG A 108 -3.47 -16.02 -16.25
CA ARG A 108 -4.82 -15.74 -15.75
C ARG A 108 -5.03 -16.33 -14.36
N GLU A 109 -4.77 -17.63 -14.18
CA GLU A 109 -4.91 -18.31 -12.89
C GLU A 109 -4.10 -17.62 -11.79
N LYS A 110 -2.86 -17.21 -12.11
CA LYS A 110 -2.00 -16.50 -11.17
C LYS A 110 -2.55 -15.14 -10.74
N TYR A 111 -3.01 -14.33 -11.69
CA TYR A 111 -3.63 -13.04 -11.37
C TYR A 111 -4.92 -13.21 -10.58
N GLY A 112 -5.76 -14.19 -10.93
CA GLY A 112 -6.97 -14.52 -10.20
C GLY A 112 -6.66 -14.87 -8.74
N SER A 113 -5.79 -15.84 -8.51
CA SER A 113 -5.40 -16.26 -7.16
C SER A 113 -4.79 -15.12 -6.35
N CYS A 114 -3.89 -14.31 -6.94
CA CYS A 114 -3.34 -13.18 -6.22
C CYS A 114 -4.38 -12.09 -5.93
N SER A 115 -5.34 -11.86 -6.84
CA SER A 115 -6.42 -10.88 -6.59
C SER A 115 -7.29 -11.26 -5.39
N GLU A 116 -7.58 -12.56 -5.20
CA GLU A 116 -8.29 -13.06 -4.02
C GLU A 116 -7.47 -12.83 -2.74
N ASN A 117 -6.15 -13.08 -2.78
CA ASN A 117 -5.29 -12.75 -1.63
C ASN A 117 -5.31 -11.25 -1.32
N TYR A 118 -5.36 -10.38 -2.33
CA TYR A 118 -5.45 -8.93 -2.12
C TYR A 118 -6.79 -8.50 -1.53
N ASP A 119 -7.90 -9.14 -1.93
CA ASP A 119 -9.20 -8.93 -1.30
C ASP A 119 -9.15 -9.28 0.20
N ASP A 120 -8.49 -10.39 0.56
CA ASP A 120 -8.27 -10.76 1.96
C ASP A 120 -7.37 -9.76 2.71
N VAL A 121 -6.27 -9.31 2.10
CA VAL A 121 -5.39 -8.26 2.68
C VAL A 121 -6.20 -7.00 2.98
N SER A 122 -7.06 -6.57 2.06
CA SER A 122 -7.92 -5.40 2.25
C SER A 122 -8.93 -5.60 3.39
N VAL A 123 -9.50 -6.79 3.54
CA VAL A 123 -10.37 -7.12 4.69
C VAL A 123 -9.59 -7.04 6.00
N TYR A 124 -8.38 -7.59 6.05
CA TYR A 124 -7.53 -7.53 7.24
C TYR A 124 -7.13 -6.10 7.59
N LEU A 125 -6.76 -5.27 6.61
CA LEU A 125 -6.45 -3.85 6.83
C LEU A 125 -7.66 -3.04 7.32
N LYS A 126 -8.86 -3.28 6.76
CA LYS A 126 -10.12 -2.67 7.24
C LYS A 126 -10.42 -3.05 8.69
N ASN A 127 -10.12 -4.29 9.08
CA ASN A 127 -10.26 -4.73 10.47
C ASN A 127 -9.16 -4.16 11.37
N ALA A 128 -7.92 -4.07 10.88
CA ALA A 128 -6.81 -3.44 11.59
C ALA A 128 -7.13 -1.98 11.92
N GLN A 129 -7.70 -1.21 10.98
CA GLN A 129 -8.14 0.16 11.23
C GLN A 129 -9.19 0.22 12.35
N ARG A 130 -10.20 -0.65 12.34
CA ARG A 130 -11.25 -0.68 13.37
C ARG A 130 -10.70 -1.03 14.75
N ASP A 131 -9.79 -2.00 14.80
CA ASP A 131 -9.12 -2.43 16.03
C ASP A 131 -8.22 -1.28 16.55
N PHE A 132 -7.49 -0.59 15.66
CA PHE A 132 -6.65 0.58 15.97
C PHE A 132 -7.47 1.76 16.51
N ASP A 133 -8.57 2.11 15.84
CA ASP A 133 -9.50 3.17 16.27
C ASP A 133 -10.15 2.91 17.63
N SER A 134 -10.13 1.65 18.07
CA SER A 134 -10.63 1.19 19.37
C SER A 134 -9.53 1.03 20.42
N ASP A 135 -8.31 1.53 20.13
CA ASP A 135 -7.09 1.40 20.94
C ASP A 135 -6.67 -0.07 21.19
N ASP A 136 -7.11 -1.03 20.36
CA ASP A 136 -6.75 -2.44 20.47
C ASP A 136 -5.52 -2.78 19.61
N TYR A 137 -4.35 -2.32 20.06
CA TYR A 137 -3.10 -2.45 19.32
C TYR A 137 -2.64 -3.90 19.16
N ARG A 138 -3.00 -4.78 20.11
CA ARG A 138 -2.73 -6.22 20.01
C ARG A 138 -3.51 -6.84 18.86
N ARG A 139 -4.83 -6.62 18.77
CA ARG A 139 -5.63 -7.12 17.64
C ARG A 139 -5.21 -6.46 16.33
N THR A 140 -4.89 -5.17 16.32
CA THR A 140 -4.33 -4.48 15.15
C THR A 140 -3.11 -5.23 14.61
N THR A 141 -2.18 -5.58 15.50
CA THR A 141 -0.97 -6.34 15.15
C THR A 141 -1.30 -7.74 14.61
N ASP A 142 -2.24 -8.45 15.24
CA ASP A 142 -2.72 -9.75 14.74
C ASP A 142 -3.27 -9.63 13.31
N ARG A 143 -4.10 -8.61 13.03
CA ARG A 143 -4.64 -8.36 11.67
C ARG A 143 -3.55 -8.05 10.65
N VAL A 144 -2.55 -7.27 11.02
CA VAL A 144 -1.42 -6.94 10.15
C VAL A 144 -0.60 -8.18 9.84
N ASP A 145 -0.36 -9.06 10.82
CA ASP A 145 0.33 -10.33 10.60
C ASP A 145 -0.50 -11.30 9.74
N ASP A 146 -1.83 -11.25 9.80
CA ASP A 146 -2.72 -11.97 8.88
C ASP A 146 -2.58 -11.45 7.44
N ALA A 147 -2.66 -10.13 7.24
CA ALA A 147 -2.45 -9.48 5.94
C ALA A 147 -1.09 -9.85 5.31
N LYS A 148 -0.01 -9.86 6.10
CA LYS A 148 1.32 -10.27 5.64
C LYS A 148 1.36 -11.72 5.15
N ARG A 149 0.57 -12.62 5.76
CA ARG A 149 0.49 -14.02 5.32
C ARG A 149 -0.21 -14.14 3.97
N GLU A 150 -1.27 -13.38 3.73
CA GLU A 150 -1.96 -13.36 2.43
C GLU A 150 -1.09 -12.78 1.31
N LEU A 151 -0.37 -11.67 1.55
CA LEU A 151 0.62 -11.17 0.58
C LEU A 151 1.69 -12.21 0.27
N LYS A 152 2.16 -12.94 1.29
CA LYS A 152 3.14 -14.02 1.09
C LYS A 152 2.55 -15.16 0.25
N LYS A 153 1.26 -15.46 0.33
CA LYS A 153 0.61 -16.46 -0.53
C LYS A 153 0.61 -15.97 -1.98
N CYS A 154 0.18 -14.74 -2.25
CA CYS A 154 0.25 -14.17 -3.60
C CYS A 154 1.69 -14.21 -4.17
N GLY A 155 2.70 -13.83 -3.39
CA GLY A 155 4.09 -13.87 -3.85
C GLY A 155 4.57 -15.27 -4.27
N ARG A 156 4.06 -16.34 -3.65
CA ARG A 156 4.38 -17.73 -4.04
C ARG A 156 3.75 -18.14 -5.37
N VAL A 157 2.61 -17.55 -5.73
CA VAL A 157 1.92 -17.82 -7.00
C VAL A 157 2.78 -17.39 -8.20
N PHE A 158 3.53 -16.30 -8.05
CA PHE A 158 4.42 -15.75 -9.07
C PHE A 158 5.89 -16.19 -8.95
N GLY A 159 6.18 -17.27 -8.21
CA GLY A 159 7.52 -17.71 -7.76
C GLY A 159 8.72 -17.53 -8.71
N SER A 160 9.93 -17.65 -8.16
CA SER A 160 11.21 -17.33 -8.83
C SER A 160 11.31 -17.83 -10.28
N GLY A 161 11.56 -16.91 -11.21
CA GLY A 161 11.73 -17.20 -12.63
C GLY A 161 10.43 -17.28 -13.44
N SER A 162 9.27 -17.03 -12.81
CA SER A 162 8.01 -16.98 -13.52
C SER A 162 7.81 -15.63 -14.24
N ILE A 163 7.13 -15.66 -15.39
CA ILE A 163 6.76 -14.44 -16.11
C ILE A 163 5.75 -13.68 -15.24
N ASP A 164 6.17 -12.50 -14.77
CA ASP A 164 5.36 -11.55 -14.00
C ASP A 164 5.42 -10.17 -14.68
N PRO A 165 4.62 -9.95 -15.74
CA PRO A 165 4.55 -8.67 -16.44
C PRO A 165 3.98 -7.55 -15.55
N GLY A 166 3.27 -7.93 -14.49
CA GLY A 166 2.63 -7.00 -13.56
C GLY A 166 3.54 -6.52 -12.44
N HIS A 167 4.74 -7.10 -12.31
CA HIS A 167 5.67 -6.84 -11.22
C HIS A 167 5.01 -6.98 -9.83
N VAL A 168 4.19 -8.01 -9.66
CA VAL A 168 3.50 -8.37 -8.42
C VAL A 168 4.45 -8.46 -7.24
N GLU A 169 5.66 -9.00 -7.44
CA GLU A 169 6.66 -9.05 -6.37
C GLU A 169 7.03 -7.65 -5.85
N ASN A 170 7.21 -6.67 -6.75
CA ASN A 170 7.54 -5.30 -6.35
C ASN A 170 6.41 -4.68 -5.54
N ARG A 171 5.16 -4.87 -5.97
CA ARG A 171 4.02 -4.33 -5.25
C ARG A 171 3.80 -5.01 -3.89
N ASN A 172 3.97 -6.33 -3.81
CA ASN A 172 3.95 -7.07 -2.55
C ASN A 172 5.02 -6.56 -1.58
N ASN A 173 6.22 -6.28 -2.08
CA ASN A 173 7.31 -5.73 -1.29
C ASN A 173 6.98 -4.32 -0.76
N GLU A 174 6.38 -3.47 -1.58
CA GLU A 174 5.93 -2.13 -1.17
C GLU A 174 4.88 -2.21 -0.05
N ILE A 175 3.79 -2.97 -0.25
CA ILE A 175 2.71 -3.09 0.74
C ILE A 175 3.22 -3.73 2.03
N ARG A 176 4.10 -4.72 1.92
CA ARG A 176 4.74 -5.32 3.09
C ARG A 176 5.47 -4.30 3.95
N ILE A 177 6.14 -3.31 3.36
CA ILE A 177 6.82 -2.26 4.12
C ILE A 177 5.79 -1.41 4.89
N TYR A 178 4.65 -1.06 4.30
CA TYR A 178 3.58 -0.39 5.05
C TYR A 178 3.08 -1.24 6.22
N LEU A 179 2.85 -2.54 6.01
CA LEU A 179 2.44 -3.47 7.07
C LEU A 179 3.50 -3.55 8.18
N ASP A 180 4.78 -3.58 7.84
CA ASP A 180 5.87 -3.60 8.81
C ASP A 180 5.97 -2.29 9.61
N ILE A 181 5.71 -1.14 8.97
CA ILE A 181 5.58 0.15 9.67
C ILE A 181 4.41 0.13 10.65
N ILE A 182 3.21 -0.28 10.21
CA ILE A 182 2.00 -0.33 11.06
C ILE A 182 2.27 -1.21 12.27
N ARG A 183 2.78 -2.42 12.05
CA ARG A 183 3.10 -3.39 13.12
C ARG A 183 4.09 -2.84 14.13
N ALA A 184 5.18 -2.21 13.67
CA ALA A 184 6.19 -1.64 14.54
C ALA A 184 5.64 -0.43 15.33
N ALA A 185 4.79 0.37 14.69
CA ALA A 185 4.19 1.53 15.30
C ALA A 185 3.16 1.15 16.38
N THR A 186 2.27 0.20 16.10
CA THR A 186 1.28 -0.29 17.07
C THR A 186 1.95 -0.92 18.29
N THR A 187 3.03 -1.68 18.08
CA THR A 187 3.85 -2.23 19.18
C THR A 187 4.51 -1.14 20.03
N ARG A 188 4.79 0.04 19.47
CA ARG A 188 5.37 1.18 20.20
C ARG A 188 4.31 2.02 20.93
N LEU A 189 3.03 1.92 20.53
CA LEU A 189 1.91 2.65 21.10
C LEU A 189 1.22 1.89 22.25
N ASP A 190 1.33 0.56 22.28
CA ASP A 190 0.94 -0.32 23.40
C ASP A 190 1.82 -0.10 24.65
#